data_AF-A0A2A5BKD3-F1
#
_entry.id   AF-A0A2A5BKD3-F1
#
_cell.length_a   1.000
_cell.length_b   1.000
_cell.length_c   1.000
_cell.angle_alpha   90.00
_cell.angle_beta   90.00
_cell.angle_gamma   90.00
#
_symmetry.space_group_name_H-M   'P 1'
#
loop_
_entity.id
_entity.type
_entity.pdbx_description
1 polymer ?
#
loop_
_entity_poly.entity_id
_entity_poly.type
_entity_poly.pdbx_seq_one_letter_code
_entity_poly.pdbx_strand_id
1 'polypeptide(L)' 'SAIRRIGYERWLRNLAVGLGNAPYSAEIISGLTTKQTGDSALVNEHIDWAIKQQTSKRP' A
#
# COMPACT_ATOMS: atom_id res chain seq x y z
N SER A 1 -7.61 16.48 12.38
CA SER A 1 -6.64 15.46 11.92
C SER A 1 -6.45 15.61 10.42
N ALA A 2 -5.20 15.52 9.93
CA ALA A 2 -4.85 15.57 8.51
C ALA A 2 -5.64 14.54 7.66
N ILE A 3 -6.06 13.43 8.27
CA ILE A 3 -6.94 12.41 7.68
C ILE A 3 -8.28 13.01 7.20
N ARG A 4 -8.83 14.03 7.86
CA ARG A 4 -10.12 14.65 7.47
C ARG A 4 -10.03 15.57 6.24
N ARG A 5 -8.83 15.99 5.82
CA ARG A 5 -8.66 16.95 4.70
C ARG A 5 -8.47 16.29 3.34
N ILE A 6 -7.86 15.12 3.30
CA ILE A 6 -7.60 14.37 2.05
C ILE A 6 -8.55 13.18 1.84
N GLY A 7 -9.23 12.73 2.91
CA GLY A 7 -10.09 11.56 2.88
C GLY A 7 -9.30 10.26 3.10
N TYR A 8 -9.99 9.25 3.63
CA TYR A 8 -9.40 7.97 4.04
C TYR A 8 -8.75 7.23 2.85
N GLU A 9 -9.38 7.23 1.68
CA GLU A 9 -8.83 6.57 0.48
C GLU A 9 -7.53 7.21 -0.01
N ARG A 10 -7.43 8.55 -0.03
CA ARG A 10 -6.18 9.23 -0.42
C ARG A 10 -5.07 8.96 0.58
N TRP A 11 -5.41 8.87 1.87
CA TRP A 11 -4.46 8.48 2.90
C TRP A 11 -3.95 7.04 2.70
N LEU A 12 -4.83 6.08 2.44
CA LEU A 12 -4.45 4.69 2.16
C LEU A 12 -3.55 4.56 0.92
N ARG A 13 -3.85 5.30 -0.15
CA ARG A 13 -3.00 5.34 -1.35
C ARG A 13 -1.59 5.83 -1.04
N ASN A 14 -1.45 6.92 -0.29
CA ASN A 14 -0.14 7.45 0.08
C ASN A 14 0.64 6.47 0.97
N LEU A 15 -0.07 5.78 1.87
CA LEU A 15 0.53 4.74 2.70
C LEU A 15 1.04 3.56 1.86
N ALA A 16 0.23 3.06 0.92
CA ALA A 16 0.65 2.00 0.00
C ALA A 16 1.90 2.39 -0.80
N VAL A 17 1.96 3.62 -1.31
CA VAL A 17 3.14 4.15 -2.02
C VAL A 17 4.38 4.18 -1.10
N GLY A 18 4.22 4.67 0.14
CA GLY A 18 5.31 4.69 1.13
C GLY A 18 5.85 3.30 1.44
N LEU A 19 4.95 2.32 1.63
CA LEU A 19 5.29 0.92 1.87
C LEU A 19 5.98 0.27 0.65
N GLY A 20 5.53 0.57 -0.57
CA GLY A 20 6.19 0.10 -1.79
C GLY A 20 7.61 0.66 -1.96
N ASN A 21 7.88 1.87 -1.45
CA ASN A 21 9.20 2.51 -1.51
C ASN A 21 10.18 2.03 -0.44
N ALA A 22 9.71 1.46 0.66
CA ALA A 22 10.56 0.92 1.72
C ALA A 22 11.52 -0.19 1.23
N PRO A 23 12.58 -0.53 2.00
CA PRO A 23 13.32 -1.77 1.79
C PRO A 23 12.42 -3.00 1.80
N TYR A 24 12.92 -4.12 1.28
CA TYR A 24 12.17 -5.37 1.28
C TYR A 24 11.78 -5.79 2.70
N SER A 25 10.51 -6.14 2.88
CA SER A 25 9.98 -6.78 4.08
C SER A 25 8.82 -7.69 3.69
N ALA A 26 8.90 -8.95 4.13
CA ALA A 26 7.82 -9.91 3.95
C ALA A 26 6.56 -9.48 4.72
N GLU A 27 6.71 -8.80 5.86
CA GLU A 27 5.58 -8.26 6.61
C GLU A 27 4.83 -7.17 5.84
N ILE A 28 5.55 -6.32 5.10
CA ILE A 28 4.92 -5.29 4.25
C ILE A 28 4.07 -5.95 3.17
N ILE A 29 4.57 -6.99 2.49
CA ILE A 29 3.81 -7.72 1.47
C ILE A 29 2.55 -8.33 2.09
N SER A 30 2.69 -9.03 3.23
CA SER A 30 1.54 -9.64 3.89
C SER A 30 0.48 -8.61 4.30
N GLY A 31 0.89 -7.47 4.87
CA GLY A 31 -0.04 -6.42 5.27
C GLY A 31 -0.76 -5.78 4.08
N LEU A 32 -0.05 -5.55 2.97
CA LEU A 32 -0.63 -5.05 1.73
C LEU A 32 -1.65 -6.04 1.14
N THR A 33 -1.32 -7.33 1.08
CA THR A 33 -2.23 -8.38 0.58
C THR A 33 -3.48 -8.51 1.45
N THR A 34 -3.36 -8.46 2.78
CA THR A 34 -4.53 -8.46 3.67
C THR A 34 -5.40 -7.23 3.44
N LYS A 35 -4.79 -6.06 3.26
CA LYS A 35 -5.53 -4.80 3.08
C LYS A 35 -6.23 -4.69 1.73
N GLN A 36 -5.70 -5.33 0.69
CA GLN A 36 -6.31 -5.38 -0.65
C GLN A 36 -7.76 -5.90 -0.64
N THR A 37 -8.11 -6.74 0.35
CA THR A 37 -9.45 -7.28 0.47
C THR A 37 -10.37 -6.25 1.14
N GLY A 38 -11.25 -5.61 0.35
CA GLY A 38 -12.32 -4.75 0.87
C GLY A 38 -12.11 -3.24 0.70
N ASP A 39 -10.98 -2.81 0.13
CA ASP A 39 -10.77 -1.40 -0.23
C ASP A 39 -11.22 -1.09 -1.66
N SER A 40 -11.37 0.20 -1.98
CA SER A 40 -11.83 0.63 -3.30
C SER A 40 -10.82 0.30 -4.41
N ALA A 41 -11.32 0.19 -5.64
CA ALA A 41 -10.50 -0.13 -6.81
C ALA A 41 -9.26 0.78 -6.96
N LEU A 42 -9.40 2.07 -6.62
CA LEU A 42 -8.29 3.03 -6.65
C LEU A 42 -7.21 2.75 -5.60
N VAL A 43 -7.58 2.30 -4.41
CA VAL A 43 -6.61 1.91 -3.38
C VAL A 43 -5.91 0.61 -3.78
N ASN A 44 -6.68 -0.35 -4.33
CA ASN A 44 -6.15 -1.65 -4.75
C ASN A 44 -5.07 -1.53 -5.82
N GLU A 45 -5.22 -0.61 -6.79
CA GLU A 45 -4.18 -0.33 -7.79
C GLU A 45 -2.84 0.07 -7.15
N HIS A 46 -2.88 0.90 -6.11
CA HIS A 46 -1.67 1.35 -5.40
C HIS A 46 -1.09 0.23 -4.52
N ILE A 47 -1.94 -0.62 -3.96
CA ILE A 47 -1.51 -1.82 -3.21
C ILE A 47 -0.80 -2.80 -4.14
N ASP A 48 -1.36 -3.07 -5.32
CA ASP A 48 -0.75 -3.95 -6.33
C ASP A 48 0.62 -3.43 -6.79
N TRP A 49 0.73 -2.12 -7.02
CA TRP A 49 2.00 -1.49 -7.32
C TRP A 49 3.00 -1.69 -6.17
N ALA A 50 2.59 -1.47 -4.92
CA ALA A 50 3.46 -1.60 -3.76
C ALA A 50 3.96 -3.04 -3.55
N ILE A 51 3.09 -4.05 -3.75
CA ILE A 51 3.46 -5.47 -3.71
C ILE A 51 4.50 -5.80 -4.78
N LYS A 52 4.33 -5.30 -6.01
CA LYS A 52 5.30 -5.49 -7.10
C LYS A 52 6.67 -4.91 -6.73
N GLN A 53 6.70 -3.69 -6.19
CA GLN A 53 7.94 -3.02 -5.77
C GLN A 53 8.65 -3.74 -4.61
N GLN A 54 7.89 -4.24 -3.64
CA GLN A 54 8.44 -5.06 -2.56
C GLN A 54 9.00 -6.37 -3.11
N THR A 55 8.26 -7.06 -3.97
CA THR A 55 8.69 -8.33 -4.57
C THR A 55 9.97 -8.17 -5.40
N SER A 56 10.14 -7.07 -6.14
CA SER A 56 11.37 -6.81 -6.91
C SER A 56 12.61 -6.51 -6.06
N LYS A 57 12.42 -6.15 -4.78
CA LYS A 57 13.50 -5.87 -3.83
C LYS A 57 13.86 -7.08 -2.97
N ARG A 58 13.14 -8.20 -3.12
CA ARG A 58 13.41 -9.44 -2.40
C ARG A 58 14.87 -9.87 -2.66
N PRO A 59 15.67 -10.12 -1.61
CA PRO A 59 17.06 -10.54 -1.75
C PRO A 59 17.18 -11.96 -2.32
#